data_AF-A0A3Q0DWN6-F1
#
_entry.id   AF-A0A3Q0DWN6-F1
#
_cell.length_a   1.000
_cell.length_b   1.000
_cell.length_c   1.000
_cell.angle_alpha   90.00
_cell.angle_beta   90.00
_cell.angle_gamma   90.00
#
_symmetry.space_group_name_H-M   'P 1'
#
loop_
_entity.id
_entity.type
_entity.pdbx_description
1 polymer ?
#
loop_
_entity_poly.entity_id
_entity_poly.type
_entity_poly.pdbx_seq_one_letter_code
_entity_poly.pdbx_strand_id
1 'polypeptide(L)'
;MDSSLTRRGQLCWYQKPGIGLDAINDALLLEACIYRLLKLYCREQPYYMNLIELFLQSSYQTEIGQTLDLITAPQGSVDLARFTEKRYKSIVKYKTAFYSFYLPVAAAMYMAGIDGEKEHANAKKILLEMGEFFQIQENYGQKDAEKVAQVKALYEDLDLPAVFLQYEEDSYSHIMGLIEQYAAPLPQVIFLELVNKIYKRKK
;
A
#
# COMPACT_ATOMS: atom_id res chain seq x y z
N MET A 1 2.54 15.98 5.51
CA MET A 1 1.56 15.38 6.44
C MET A 1 2.27 14.80 7.66
N ASP A 2 3.12 13.78 7.49
CA ASP A 2 3.66 12.99 8.61
C ASP A 2 4.91 13.58 9.31
N SER A 3 5.33 14.79 8.94
CA SER A 3 6.52 15.46 9.50
C SER A 3 7.82 14.64 9.48
N SER A 4 7.97 13.71 8.53
CA SER A 4 9.14 12.83 8.44
C SER A 4 10.43 13.59 8.10
N LEU A 5 11.54 13.26 8.76
CA LEU A 5 12.85 13.88 8.51
C LEU A 5 13.55 13.33 7.27
N THR A 6 13.56 12.00 7.12
CA THR A 6 14.31 11.30 6.06
C THR A 6 13.45 10.30 5.28
N ARG A 7 13.74 10.12 3.99
CA ARG A 7 13.16 9.10 3.11
C ARG A 7 14.27 8.54 2.22
N ARG A 8 14.36 7.20 2.13
CA ARG A 8 15.37 6.48 1.31
C ARG A 8 16.82 6.93 1.61
N GLY A 9 17.15 7.10 2.89
CA GLY A 9 18.50 7.48 3.32
C GLY A 9 18.88 8.95 3.08
N GLN A 10 17.95 9.79 2.63
CA GLN A 10 18.17 11.21 2.36
C GLN A 10 17.10 12.07 3.07
N LEU A 11 17.31 13.38 3.14
CA LEU A 11 16.29 14.32 3.61
C LEU A 11 15.02 14.19 2.78
N CYS A 12 13.86 14.28 3.44
CA CYS A 12 12.58 14.40 2.76
C CYS A 12 12.58 15.62 1.81
N TRP A 13 11.83 15.55 0.71
CA TRP A 13 11.84 16.60 -0.31
C TRP A 13 11.56 18.00 0.25
N TYR A 14 10.51 18.13 1.07
CA TYR A 14 10.13 19.39 1.72
C TYR A 14 11.16 19.91 2.75
N GLN A 15 12.08 19.05 3.21
CA GLN A 15 13.16 19.40 4.15
C GLN A 15 14.42 19.93 3.44
N LYS A 16 14.49 19.85 2.10
CA LYS A 16 15.64 20.37 1.37
C LYS A 16 15.67 21.91 1.44
N PRO A 17 16.86 22.53 1.62
CA PRO A 17 16.99 23.98 1.59
C PRO A 17 16.43 24.56 0.29
N GLY A 18 15.56 25.56 0.40
CA GLY A 18 14.93 26.24 -0.74
C GLY A 18 13.67 25.57 -1.31
N ILE A 19 13.21 24.44 -0.77
CA ILE A 19 11.96 23.78 -1.20
C ILE A 19 10.80 24.14 -0.28
N GLY A 20 10.90 23.81 1.01
CA GLY A 20 9.83 24.10 1.97
C GLY A 20 8.46 23.55 1.53
N LEU A 21 7.41 24.38 1.62
CA LEU A 21 6.05 23.98 1.27
C LEU A 21 5.75 24.00 -0.23
N ASP A 22 6.65 24.49 -1.07
CA ASP A 22 6.52 24.38 -2.53
C ASP A 22 6.48 22.90 -2.96
N ALA A 23 7.02 22.02 -2.12
CA ALA A 23 6.88 20.56 -2.22
C ALA A 23 5.43 20.07 -2.38
N ILE A 24 4.42 20.83 -1.93
CA ILE A 24 3.01 20.50 -2.14
C ILE A 24 2.67 20.61 -3.63
N ASN A 25 3.06 21.70 -4.28
CA ASN A 25 2.85 21.86 -5.72
C ASN A 25 3.70 20.87 -6.52
N ASP A 26 4.93 20.58 -6.08
CA ASP A 26 5.77 19.56 -6.71
C ASP A 26 5.11 18.17 -6.71
N ALA A 27 4.41 17.82 -5.62
CA ALA A 27 3.64 16.57 -5.56
C ALA A 27 2.50 16.53 -6.60
N LEU A 28 1.79 17.65 -6.81
CA LEU A 28 0.77 17.76 -7.86
C LEU A 28 1.38 17.64 -9.26
N LEU A 29 2.58 18.20 -9.48
CA LEU A 29 3.30 18.05 -10.75
C LEU A 29 3.73 16.61 -11.00
N LEU A 30 4.14 15.87 -9.96
CA LEU A 30 4.46 14.45 -10.07
C LEU A 30 3.23 13.62 -10.47
N GLU A 31 2.07 13.90 -9.88
CA GLU A 31 0.82 13.25 -10.28
C GLU A 31 0.44 13.61 -11.73
N ALA A 32 0.51 14.90 -12.10
CA ALA A 32 0.22 15.35 -13.46
C ALA A 32 1.09 14.64 -14.52
N CYS A 33 2.35 14.31 -14.17
CA CYS A 33 3.24 13.56 -15.06
C CYS A 33 2.69 12.18 -15.43
N ILE A 34 1.94 11.51 -14.55
CA ILE A 34 1.29 10.22 -14.85
C ILE A 34 0.40 10.37 -16.08
N TYR A 35 -0.52 11.34 -16.06
CA TYR A 35 -1.47 11.56 -17.14
C TYR A 35 -0.80 12.09 -18.42
N ARG A 36 0.27 12.87 -18.30
CA ARG A 36 1.07 13.28 -19.46
C ARG A 36 1.72 12.09 -20.15
N LEU A 37 2.27 11.15 -19.39
CA LEU A 37 2.90 9.93 -19.93
C LEU A 37 1.85 9.01 -20.54
N LEU A 38 0.73 8.74 -19.84
CA LEU A 38 -0.37 7.94 -20.39
C LEU A 38 -0.90 8.54 -21.69
N LYS A 39 -1.10 9.86 -21.75
CA LYS A 39 -1.52 10.53 -22.99
C LYS A 39 -0.47 10.44 -24.10
N LEU A 40 0.82 10.57 -23.78
CA LEU A 40 1.87 10.56 -24.79
C LEU A 40 2.02 9.17 -25.43
N TYR A 41 2.00 8.12 -24.62
CA TYR A 41 2.35 6.76 -25.05
C TYR A 41 1.15 5.84 -25.27
N CYS A 42 0.01 6.11 -24.63
CA CYS A 42 -1.12 5.19 -24.63
C CYS A 42 -2.38 5.76 -25.28
N ARG A 43 -2.46 7.04 -25.68
CA ARG A 43 -3.73 7.64 -26.16
C ARG A 43 -4.40 6.93 -27.35
N GLU A 44 -3.62 6.24 -28.18
CA GLU A 44 -4.13 5.51 -29.36
C GLU A 44 -4.38 4.02 -29.04
N GLN A 45 -4.06 3.58 -27.82
CA GLN A 45 -4.25 2.21 -27.38
C GLN A 45 -5.69 1.99 -26.91
N PRO A 46 -6.27 0.79 -27.16
CA PRO A 46 -7.66 0.51 -26.79
C PRO A 46 -7.91 0.58 -25.27
N TYR A 47 -6.87 0.32 -24.47
CA TYR A 47 -6.92 0.35 -23.00
C TYR A 47 -6.64 1.73 -22.39
N TYR A 48 -6.47 2.80 -23.18
CA TYR A 48 -6.13 4.13 -22.67
C TYR A 48 -7.08 4.60 -21.58
N MET A 49 -8.39 4.52 -21.83
CA MET A 49 -9.39 4.98 -20.88
C MET A 49 -9.39 4.13 -19.61
N ASN A 50 -9.26 2.80 -19.74
CA ASN A 50 -9.14 1.89 -18.60
C ASN A 50 -7.96 2.27 -17.70
N LEU A 51 -6.79 2.62 -18.27
CA LEU A 51 -5.66 3.07 -17.48
C LEU A 51 -5.93 4.42 -16.80
N ILE A 52 -6.49 5.40 -17.51
CA ILE A 52 -6.82 6.70 -16.92
C ILE A 52 -7.75 6.54 -15.71
N GLU A 53 -8.83 5.77 -15.86
CA GLU A 53 -9.79 5.50 -14.79
C GLU A 53 -9.16 4.74 -13.63
N LEU A 54 -8.33 3.73 -13.91
CA LEU A 54 -7.64 2.94 -12.89
C LEU A 54 -6.68 3.80 -12.05
N PHE A 55 -5.89 4.68 -12.67
CA PHE A 55 -4.97 5.57 -11.96
C PHE A 55 -5.72 6.62 -11.14
N LEU A 56 -6.79 7.21 -11.68
CA LEU A 56 -7.65 8.15 -10.94
C LEU A 56 -8.32 7.47 -9.75
N GLN A 57 -8.91 6.29 -9.95
CA GLN A 57 -9.57 5.54 -8.88
C GLN A 57 -8.58 5.14 -7.78
N SER A 58 -7.37 4.71 -8.15
CA SER A 58 -6.33 4.33 -7.19
C SER A 58 -5.85 5.53 -6.36
N SER A 59 -5.75 6.72 -6.98
CA SER A 59 -5.40 7.96 -6.29
C SER A 59 -6.48 8.34 -5.28
N TYR A 60 -7.75 8.36 -5.70
CA TYR A 60 -8.89 8.62 -4.81
C TYR A 60 -8.95 7.63 -3.63
N GLN A 61 -8.77 6.33 -3.88
CA GLN A 61 -8.74 5.31 -2.81
C GLN A 61 -7.62 5.58 -1.82
N THR A 62 -6.43 5.96 -2.31
CA THR A 62 -5.27 6.26 -1.47
C THR A 62 -5.51 7.51 -0.62
N GLU A 63 -6.10 8.54 -1.18
CA GLU A 63 -6.46 9.78 -0.46
C GLU A 63 -7.51 9.54 0.63
N ILE A 64 -8.51 8.70 0.37
CA ILE A 64 -9.46 8.26 1.40
C ILE A 64 -8.74 7.50 2.51
N GLY A 65 -7.83 6.58 2.15
CA GLY A 65 -7.00 5.86 3.12
C GLY A 65 -6.13 6.79 3.97
N GLN A 66 -5.49 7.78 3.34
CA GLN A 66 -4.70 8.79 4.03
C GLN A 66 -5.56 9.66 4.95
N THR A 67 -6.78 9.99 4.54
CA THR A 67 -7.74 10.70 5.39
C THR A 67 -8.07 9.87 6.64
N LEU A 68 -8.38 8.58 6.47
CA LEU A 68 -8.67 7.67 7.58
C LEU A 68 -7.49 7.54 8.56
N ASP A 69 -6.27 7.51 8.05
CA ASP A 69 -5.04 7.48 8.83
C ASP A 69 -4.90 8.74 9.70
N LEU A 70 -4.99 9.92 9.08
CA LEU A 70 -4.84 11.20 9.77
C LEU A 70 -5.90 11.45 10.85
N ILE A 71 -7.17 11.10 10.59
CA ILE A 71 -8.24 11.28 11.59
C ILE A 71 -8.19 10.23 12.72
N THR A 72 -7.48 9.12 12.52
CA THR A 72 -7.35 8.06 13.54
C THR A 72 -6.32 8.44 14.59
N ALA A 73 -5.28 9.19 14.23
CA ALA A 73 -4.29 9.73 15.16
C ALA A 73 -4.07 11.24 14.97
N PRO A 74 -5.05 12.10 15.33
CA PRO A 74 -4.91 13.54 15.18
C PRO A 74 -3.78 14.08 16.08
N GLN A 75 -2.99 15.02 15.56
CA GLN A 75 -1.89 15.61 16.32
C GLN A 75 -2.41 16.30 17.59
N GLY A 76 -1.85 15.92 18.74
CA GLY A 76 -2.21 16.50 20.04
C GLY A 76 -3.45 15.91 20.72
N SER A 77 -4.14 14.94 20.11
CA SER A 77 -5.28 14.24 20.73
C SER A 77 -5.23 12.74 20.44
N VAL A 78 -4.97 11.94 21.48
CA VAL A 78 -4.89 10.48 21.35
C VAL A 78 -6.20 9.86 21.83
N ASP A 79 -6.89 9.17 20.93
CA ASP A 79 -8.11 8.41 21.22
C ASP A 79 -7.88 6.93 20.90
N LEU A 80 -7.41 6.17 21.90
CA LEU A 80 -7.10 4.74 21.77
C LEU A 80 -8.33 3.90 21.43
N ALA A 81 -9.56 4.37 21.69
CA ALA A 81 -10.78 3.65 21.33
C ALA A 81 -10.93 3.48 19.80
N ARG A 82 -10.22 4.30 19.01
CA ARG A 82 -10.18 4.18 17.54
C ARG A 82 -9.26 3.08 17.06
N PHE A 83 -8.35 2.58 17.91
CA PHE A 83 -7.32 1.59 17.54
C PHE A 83 -7.89 0.18 17.57
N THR A 84 -8.82 -0.06 16.65
CA THR A 84 -9.45 -1.37 16.45
C THR A 84 -8.88 -2.04 15.21
N GLU A 85 -8.86 -3.37 15.20
CA GLU A 85 -8.44 -4.16 14.04
C GLU A 85 -9.25 -3.79 12.79
N LYS A 86 -10.57 -3.62 12.92
CA LYS A 86 -11.45 -3.19 11.83
C LYS A 86 -11.04 -1.85 11.22
N ARG A 87 -10.69 -0.88 12.06
CA ARG A 87 -10.22 0.44 11.59
C ARG A 87 -8.88 0.30 10.90
N TYR A 88 -7.95 -0.46 11.51
CA TYR A 88 -6.63 -0.71 10.96
C TYR A 88 -6.70 -1.34 9.56
N LYS A 89 -7.44 -2.45 9.40
CA LYS A 89 -7.66 -3.10 8.10
C LYS A 89 -8.24 -2.15 7.06
N SER A 90 -9.16 -1.27 7.47
CA SER A 90 -9.73 -0.25 6.56
C SER A 90 -8.70 0.77 6.11
N ILE A 91 -7.87 1.30 7.02
CA ILE A 91 -6.80 2.23 6.68
C ILE A 91 -5.84 1.57 5.70
N VAL A 92 -5.33 0.39 6.04
CA VAL A 92 -4.34 -0.33 5.25
C VAL A 92 -4.84 -0.67 3.85
N LYS A 93 -6.06 -1.19 3.75
CA LYS A 93 -6.68 -1.52 2.46
C LYS A 93 -6.70 -0.33 1.51
N TYR A 94 -7.15 0.82 1.98
CA TYR A 94 -7.30 2.00 1.12
C TYR A 94 -5.99 2.76 0.93
N LYS A 95 -5.21 2.95 2.00
CA LYS A 95 -3.96 3.73 1.97
C LYS A 95 -2.85 3.01 1.23
N THR A 96 -2.81 1.67 1.25
CA THR A 96 -1.64 0.92 0.77
C THR A 96 -1.98 -0.12 -0.29
N ALA A 97 -2.98 -0.97 -0.04
CA ALA A 97 -3.16 -2.17 -0.86
C ALA A 97 -3.56 -1.89 -2.32
N PHE A 98 -4.44 -0.91 -2.56
CA PHE A 98 -4.87 -0.59 -3.93
C PHE A 98 -3.73 -0.11 -4.83
N TYR A 99 -2.99 0.94 -4.44
CA TYR A 99 -1.96 1.49 -5.31
C TYR A 99 -0.69 0.62 -5.36
N SER A 100 -0.37 -0.10 -4.27
CA SER A 100 0.87 -0.88 -4.19
C SER A 100 0.77 -2.25 -4.86
N PHE A 101 -0.41 -2.89 -4.82
CA PHE A 101 -0.58 -4.26 -5.30
C PHE A 101 -1.61 -4.35 -6.44
N TYR A 102 -2.82 -3.80 -6.26
CA TYR A 102 -3.87 -3.94 -7.28
C TYR A 102 -3.56 -3.15 -8.56
N LEU A 103 -3.22 -1.86 -8.44
CA LEU A 103 -2.92 -0.96 -9.56
C LEU A 103 -1.90 -1.52 -10.55
N PRO A 104 -0.68 -1.95 -10.16
CA PRO A 104 0.32 -2.42 -11.12
C PRO A 104 -0.11 -3.68 -11.88
N VAL A 105 -0.81 -4.61 -11.22
CA VAL A 105 -1.30 -5.84 -11.86
C VAL A 105 -2.49 -5.54 -12.77
N ALA A 106 -3.46 -4.74 -12.31
CA ALA A 106 -4.61 -4.36 -13.11
C ALA A 106 -4.21 -3.54 -14.36
N ALA A 107 -3.21 -2.66 -14.24
CA ALA A 107 -2.67 -1.93 -15.38
C ALA A 107 -2.09 -2.90 -16.43
N ALA A 108 -1.31 -3.90 -15.99
CA ALA A 108 -0.76 -4.92 -16.87
C ALA A 108 -1.86 -5.80 -17.52
N MET A 109 -2.91 -6.15 -16.76
CA MET A 109 -4.07 -6.90 -17.28
C MET A 109 -4.76 -6.13 -18.42
N TYR A 110 -5.08 -4.85 -18.21
CA TYR A 110 -5.67 -4.02 -19.26
C TYR A 110 -4.75 -3.89 -20.48
N MET A 111 -3.45 -3.70 -20.28
CA MET A 111 -2.47 -3.64 -21.37
C MET A 111 -2.34 -4.96 -22.14
N ALA A 112 -2.62 -6.09 -21.50
CA ALA A 112 -2.68 -7.42 -22.11
C ALA A 112 -4.05 -7.75 -22.73
N GLY A 113 -4.99 -6.80 -22.75
CA GLY A 113 -6.34 -7.01 -23.29
C GLY A 113 -7.28 -7.81 -22.40
N ILE A 114 -6.96 -7.95 -21.11
CA ILE A 114 -7.80 -8.59 -20.10
C ILE A 114 -8.54 -7.49 -19.35
N ASP A 115 -9.79 -7.22 -19.73
CA ASP A 115 -10.64 -6.16 -19.15
C ASP A 115 -11.89 -6.71 -18.43
N GLY A 116 -12.02 -8.04 -18.35
CA GLY A 116 -13.15 -8.71 -17.73
C GLY A 116 -13.28 -8.42 -16.23
N GLU A 117 -14.49 -8.05 -15.80
CA GLU A 117 -14.77 -7.71 -14.40
C GLU A 117 -14.44 -8.86 -13.43
N LYS A 118 -14.72 -10.10 -13.84
CA LYS A 118 -14.49 -11.29 -13.02
C LYS A 118 -13.00 -11.52 -12.76
N GLU A 119 -12.18 -11.41 -13.80
CA GLU A 119 -10.72 -11.55 -13.74
C GLU A 119 -10.13 -10.48 -12.81
N HIS A 120 -10.54 -9.22 -12.98
CA HIS A 120 -10.11 -8.13 -12.12
C HIS A 120 -10.58 -8.30 -10.67
N ALA A 121 -11.81 -8.77 -10.43
CA ALA A 121 -12.33 -9.03 -9.09
C ALA A 121 -11.55 -10.15 -8.39
N ASN A 122 -11.21 -11.22 -9.11
CA ASN A 122 -10.40 -12.32 -8.60
C ASN A 122 -8.99 -11.87 -8.25
N ALA A 123 -8.31 -11.15 -9.15
CA ALA A 123 -6.99 -10.59 -8.88
C ALA A 123 -7.02 -9.64 -7.67
N LYS A 124 -8.05 -8.79 -7.57
CA LYS A 124 -8.23 -7.85 -6.46
C LYS A 124 -8.33 -8.55 -5.10
N LYS A 125 -9.02 -9.71 -5.01
CA LYS A 125 -9.10 -10.48 -3.75
C LYS A 125 -7.71 -10.86 -3.24
N ILE A 126 -6.86 -11.40 -4.11
CA ILE A 126 -5.50 -11.80 -3.75
C ILE A 126 -4.65 -10.58 -3.37
N LEU A 127 -4.68 -9.55 -4.22
CA LEU A 127 -3.77 -8.41 -4.13
C LEU A 127 -4.07 -7.49 -2.94
N LEU A 128 -5.33 -7.40 -2.51
CA LEU A 128 -5.67 -6.63 -1.32
C LEU A 128 -5.18 -7.28 -0.03
N GLU A 129 -5.24 -8.61 0.06
CA GLU A 129 -4.68 -9.36 1.21
C GLU A 129 -3.15 -9.25 1.25
N MET A 130 -2.47 -9.32 0.09
CA MET A 130 -1.03 -9.06 0.00
C MET A 130 -0.67 -7.65 0.49
N GLY A 131 -1.49 -6.65 0.14
CA GLY A 131 -1.29 -5.27 0.58
C GLY A 131 -1.53 -5.07 2.07
N GLU A 132 -2.48 -5.81 2.66
CA GLU A 132 -2.69 -5.84 4.10
C GLU A 132 -1.46 -6.39 4.83
N PHE A 133 -1.01 -7.56 4.42
CA PHE A 133 0.16 -8.22 4.96
C PHE A 133 1.41 -7.32 4.85
N PHE A 134 1.66 -6.72 3.68
CA PHE A 134 2.79 -5.81 3.45
C PHE A 134 2.80 -4.62 4.40
N GLN A 135 1.66 -3.98 4.64
CA GLN A 135 1.61 -2.81 5.52
C GLN A 135 1.80 -3.17 6.99
N ILE A 136 1.37 -4.37 7.42
CA ILE A 136 1.61 -4.87 8.77
C ILE A 136 3.11 -5.12 9.00
N GLN A 137 3.80 -5.72 8.03
CA GLN A 137 5.27 -5.83 8.06
C GLN A 137 5.96 -4.45 8.12
N GLU A 138 5.45 -3.46 7.39
CA GLU A 138 5.99 -2.09 7.43
C GLU A 138 5.82 -1.41 8.80
N ASN A 139 4.72 -1.70 9.50
CA ASN A 139 4.38 -1.11 10.79
C ASN A 139 5.02 -1.82 11.99
N TYR A 140 5.42 -3.08 11.82
CA TYR A 140 6.11 -3.82 12.87
C TYR A 140 7.53 -3.26 13.09
N GLY A 141 7.72 -2.54 14.20
CA GLY A 141 9.01 -1.99 14.63
C GLY A 141 9.43 -0.67 13.95
N GLN A 142 8.95 0.47 14.45
CA GLN A 142 9.39 1.80 13.99
C GLN A 142 10.64 2.35 14.72
N LYS A 143 11.20 3.45 14.20
CA LYS A 143 12.46 4.08 14.63
C LYS A 143 12.23 5.48 15.21
N ASP A 144 11.95 5.55 16.51
CA ASP A 144 12.12 6.76 17.33
C ASP A 144 12.63 6.34 18.73
N ALA A 145 13.86 6.70 19.07
CA ALA A 145 14.69 5.95 20.02
C ALA A 145 14.14 5.85 21.46
N GLU A 146 13.52 6.90 22.01
CA GLU A 146 13.16 6.93 23.43
C GLU A 146 11.71 6.52 23.70
N LYS A 147 10.75 7.05 22.92
CA LYS A 147 9.33 6.69 23.08
C LYS A 147 9.02 5.30 22.52
N VAL A 148 9.73 4.90 21.45
CA VAL A 148 9.58 3.54 20.91
C VAL A 148 10.25 2.51 21.80
N ALA A 149 11.25 2.85 22.62
CA ALA A 149 11.82 1.87 23.55
C ALA A 149 10.78 1.38 24.57
N GLN A 150 9.99 2.27 25.16
CA GLN A 150 8.93 1.90 26.09
C GLN A 150 7.78 1.14 25.42
N VAL A 151 7.37 1.57 24.22
CA VAL A 151 6.34 0.85 23.44
C VAL A 151 6.85 -0.51 22.94
N LYS A 152 8.12 -0.62 22.55
CA LYS A 152 8.75 -1.89 22.17
C LYS A 152 8.86 -2.84 23.34
N ALA A 153 9.26 -2.35 24.53
CA ALA A 153 9.27 -3.16 25.74
C ALA A 153 7.88 -3.72 26.03
N LEU A 154 6.83 -2.89 25.95
CA LEU A 154 5.45 -3.37 26.08
C LEU A 154 5.08 -4.41 24.99
N TYR A 155 5.54 -4.22 23.76
CA TYR A 155 5.29 -5.18 22.67
C TYR A 155 6.02 -6.50 22.90
N GLU A 156 7.22 -6.47 23.46
CA GLU A 156 7.97 -7.66 23.88
C GLU A 156 7.28 -8.36 25.06
N ASP A 157 6.83 -7.63 26.08
CA ASP A 157 6.11 -8.17 27.24
C ASP A 157 4.78 -8.83 26.84
N LEU A 158 4.12 -8.31 25.81
CA LEU A 158 2.88 -8.87 25.24
C LEU A 158 3.13 -9.99 24.21
N ASP A 159 4.39 -10.36 23.98
CA ASP A 159 4.80 -11.36 23.00
C ASP A 159 4.31 -11.08 21.58
N LEU A 160 4.17 -9.80 21.22
CA LEU A 160 3.82 -9.40 19.86
C LEU A 160 4.80 -9.89 18.78
N PRO A 161 6.11 -10.13 19.05
CA PRO A 161 6.95 -10.84 18.10
C PRO A 161 6.44 -12.22 17.72
N ALA A 162 6.05 -13.06 18.69
CA ALA A 162 5.50 -14.38 18.38
C ALA A 162 4.14 -14.27 17.67
N VAL A 163 3.27 -13.34 18.11
CA VAL A 163 1.98 -13.08 17.44
C VAL A 163 2.18 -12.66 15.98
N PHE A 164 3.16 -11.78 15.70
CA PHE A 164 3.47 -11.36 14.34
C PHE A 164 4.04 -12.50 13.49
N LEU A 165 4.93 -13.33 14.04
CA LEU A 165 5.48 -14.50 13.33
C LEU A 165 4.37 -15.50 12.97
N GLN A 166 3.44 -15.76 13.90
CA GLN A 166 2.29 -16.61 13.62
C GLN A 166 1.39 -15.97 12.55
N TYR A 167 1.09 -14.68 12.68
CA TYR A 167 0.33 -13.93 11.69
C TYR A 167 0.98 -13.95 10.29
N GLU A 168 2.31 -13.88 10.21
CA GLU A 168 3.07 -13.93 8.96
C GLU A 168 2.94 -15.30 8.27
N GLU A 169 3.07 -16.41 9.02
CA GLU A 169 2.88 -17.76 8.47
C GLU A 169 1.42 -18.04 8.08
N ASP A 170 0.46 -17.58 8.90
CA ASP A 170 -0.97 -17.71 8.61
C ASP A 170 -1.38 -16.88 7.38
N SER A 171 -0.87 -15.66 7.27
CA SER A 171 -1.11 -14.77 6.12
C SER A 171 -0.51 -15.34 4.84
N TYR A 172 0.72 -15.88 4.90
CA TYR A 172 1.32 -16.54 3.75
C TYR A 172 0.47 -17.73 3.30
N SER A 173 0.07 -18.60 4.23
CA SER A 173 -0.79 -19.75 3.94
C SER A 173 -2.13 -19.34 3.34
N HIS A 174 -2.75 -18.28 3.88
CA HIS A 174 -4.00 -17.74 3.36
C HIS A 174 -3.86 -17.19 1.93
N ILE A 175 -2.82 -16.40 1.67
CA ILE A 175 -2.53 -15.84 0.34
C ILE A 175 -2.28 -16.97 -0.66
N MET A 176 -1.53 -18.01 -0.30
CA MET A 176 -1.32 -19.17 -1.16
C MET A 176 -2.63 -19.86 -1.53
N GLY A 177 -3.53 -20.08 -0.56
CA GLY A 177 -4.86 -20.62 -0.82
C GLY A 177 -5.71 -19.72 -1.74
N LEU A 178 -5.61 -18.40 -1.60
CA LEU A 178 -6.29 -17.47 -2.52
C LEU A 178 -5.72 -17.51 -3.94
N ILE A 179 -4.40 -17.67 -4.09
CA ILE A 179 -3.75 -17.85 -5.40
C ILE A 179 -4.27 -19.13 -6.07
N GLU A 180 -4.34 -20.24 -5.35
CA GLU A 180 -4.89 -21.50 -5.86
C GLU A 180 -6.35 -21.35 -6.30
N GLN A 181 -7.16 -20.64 -5.51
CA GLN A 181 -8.59 -20.47 -5.76
C GLN A 181 -8.91 -19.47 -6.89
N TYR A 182 -8.18 -18.35 -6.97
CA TYR A 182 -8.60 -17.19 -7.75
C TYR A 182 -7.64 -16.80 -8.88
N ALA A 183 -6.43 -17.36 -8.96
CA ALA A 183 -5.49 -16.94 -10.00
C ALA A 183 -5.99 -17.26 -11.41
N ALA A 184 -6.62 -18.42 -11.62
CA ALA A 184 -7.08 -18.83 -12.94
C ALA A 184 -8.11 -17.82 -13.51
N PRO A 185 -7.98 -17.41 -14.79
CA PRO A 185 -7.10 -17.97 -15.83
C PRO A 185 -5.68 -17.34 -15.90
N LEU A 186 -5.33 -16.41 -15.02
CA LEU A 186 -4.02 -15.77 -15.01
C LEU A 186 -2.93 -16.73 -14.51
N PRO A 187 -1.69 -16.62 -15.03
CA PRO A 187 -0.57 -17.39 -14.52
C PRO A 187 -0.30 -17.10 -13.04
N GLN A 188 -0.32 -18.15 -12.19
CA GLN A 188 -0.05 -18.02 -10.76
C GLN A 188 1.29 -17.35 -10.45
N VAL A 189 2.29 -17.52 -11.34
CA VAL A 189 3.63 -16.95 -11.20
C VAL A 189 3.62 -15.44 -10.97
N ILE A 190 2.65 -14.71 -11.55
CA ILE A 190 2.50 -13.25 -11.35
C ILE A 190 2.30 -12.94 -9.87
N PHE A 191 1.44 -13.69 -9.19
CA PHE A 191 1.15 -13.51 -7.76
C PHE A 191 2.26 -14.07 -6.88
N LEU A 192 2.86 -15.20 -7.27
CA LEU A 192 3.96 -15.82 -6.52
C LEU A 192 5.21 -14.94 -6.49
N GLU A 193 5.55 -14.28 -7.60
CA GLU A 193 6.67 -13.33 -7.62
C GLU A 193 6.44 -12.13 -6.71
N LEU A 194 5.20 -11.68 -6.55
CA LEU A 194 4.84 -10.59 -5.64
C LEU A 194 4.90 -11.04 -4.18
N VAL A 195 4.34 -12.21 -3.83
CA VAL A 195 4.36 -12.70 -2.45
C VAL A 195 5.79 -12.97 -1.97
N ASN A 196 6.65 -13.51 -2.84
CA ASN A 196 8.06 -13.78 -2.51
C ASN A 196 8.87 -12.51 -2.26
N LYS A 197 8.44 -11.35 -2.78
CA LYS A 197 9.11 -10.06 -2.51
C LYS A 197 8.72 -9.47 -1.15
N ILE A 198 7.64 -9.93 -0.53
CA ILE A 198 7.13 -9.40 0.74
C ILE A 198 7.30 -10.39 1.90
N TYR A 199 7.07 -11.68 1.69
CA TYR A 199 7.21 -12.70 2.72
C TYR A 199 8.65 -12.77 3.25
N LYS A 200 8.83 -12.70 4.58
CA LYS A 200 10.14 -12.73 5.26
C LYS A 200 11.14 -11.67 4.78
N ARG A 201 10.64 -10.56 4.22
CA ARG A 201 11.48 -9.48 3.70
C ARG A 201 12.29 -8.83 4.82
N LYS A 202 13.61 -8.80 4.68
CA LYS A 202 14.52 -8.00 5.53
C LYS A 202 14.69 -6.61 4.92
N LYS A 203 14.55 -5.56 5.74
CA LYS A 203 14.73 -4.16 5.35
C LYS A 203 16.16 -3.67 5.57
#